data_AF-A0AAU7SHQ2-F1
#
_entry.id   AF-A0AAU7SHQ2-F1
#
_cell.length_a   1.000
_cell.length_b   1.000
_cell.length_c   1.000
_cell.angle_alpha   90.00
_cell.angle_beta   90.00
_cell.angle_gamma   90.00
#
_symmetry.space_group_name_H-M   'P 1'
#
loop_
_entity.id
_entity.type
_entity.pdbx_description
1 polymer ?
#
loop_
_entity_poly.entity_id
_entity_poly.type
_entity_poly.pdbx_seq_one_letter_code
_entity_poly.pdbx_strand_id
1 'polypeptide(L)'
;MAQEHSRGRTRFILAASWEPAFCATNQKKAECRNQSSDSHDATNFSLHGLWPMRQEYCDVSEDLKQADRSSDWKDLPAVQLSQDVKTKLDKVMPGTQSGLERHEWIKHGTCTKLSADQYFAIAAGLITELNASAVRELFAQNIGKELDAESIKAAFDQSFGEGANARIKMSCRRVGNVRMISELTIGLSEDAIDPQQGNEPRLAKLIQSAGSTSFGCDRGVVDAAGF
;
A
#
# COMPACT_ATOMS: atom_id res chain seq x y z
N MET A 1 -11.62 22.23 -30.44
CA MET A 1 -11.63 20.78 -30.63
C MET A 1 -11.26 20.16 -29.30
N ALA A 2 -12.19 19.45 -28.66
CA ALA A 2 -11.92 18.80 -27.39
C ALA A 2 -10.94 17.65 -27.66
N GLN A 3 -9.76 17.70 -27.05
CA GLN A 3 -8.88 16.53 -26.96
C GLN A 3 -9.66 15.45 -26.21
N GLU A 4 -9.96 14.34 -26.88
CA GLU A 4 -10.30 13.09 -26.20
C GLU A 4 -9.09 12.71 -25.34
N HIS A 5 -9.07 13.13 -24.08
CA HIS A 5 -8.17 12.57 -23.09
C HIS A 5 -8.42 11.06 -23.08
N SER A 6 -7.46 10.26 -23.56
CA SER A 6 -7.49 8.82 -23.35
C SER A 6 -7.72 8.61 -21.85
N ARG A 7 -8.83 7.97 -21.47
CA ARG A 7 -9.08 7.62 -20.07
C ARG A 7 -7.86 6.83 -19.60
N GLY A 8 -7.16 7.34 -18.59
CA GLY A 8 -6.00 6.64 -18.01
C GLY A 8 -6.34 5.20 -17.67
N ARG A 9 -5.32 4.34 -17.60
CA ARG A 9 -5.52 2.90 -17.37
C ARG A 9 -4.74 2.45 -16.15
N THR A 10 -5.45 1.90 -15.18
CA THR A 10 -4.83 1.29 -14.01
C THR A 10 -4.14 0.00 -14.42
N ARG A 11 -2.85 -0.07 -14.12
CA ARG A 11 -1.95 -1.19 -14.43
C ARG A 11 -1.35 -1.77 -13.17
N PHE A 12 -1.20 -0.95 -12.14
CA PHE A 12 -0.76 -1.36 -10.81
C PHE A 12 -1.68 -0.78 -9.75
N ILE A 13 -1.70 -1.43 -8.58
CA ILE A 13 -2.32 -0.91 -7.36
C ILE A 13 -1.22 -0.78 -6.31
N LEU A 14 -1.05 0.40 -5.73
CA LEU A 14 -0.36 0.55 -4.46
C LEU A 14 -1.38 0.31 -3.33
N ALA A 15 -1.14 -0.70 -2.51
CA ALA A 15 -1.94 -1.02 -1.33
C ALA A 15 -1.23 -0.49 -0.08
N ALA A 16 -1.90 0.42 0.62
CA ALA A 16 -1.39 1.16 1.76
C ALA A 16 -2.30 0.89 2.98
N SER A 17 -1.79 0.13 3.95
CA SER A 17 -2.51 -0.22 5.18
C SER A 17 -2.43 0.93 6.18
N TRP A 18 -3.53 1.13 6.92
CA TRP A 18 -3.46 1.81 8.21
C TRP A 18 -3.22 0.74 9.28
N GLU A 19 -1.96 0.59 9.69
CA GLU A 19 -1.51 -0.57 10.46
C GLU A 19 -2.22 -0.75 11.82
N PRO A 20 -2.53 0.32 12.59
CA PRO A 20 -3.29 0.17 13.83
C PRO A 20 -4.63 -0.56 13.62
N ALA A 21 -5.37 -0.19 12.57
CA ALA A 21 -6.64 -0.83 12.23
C ALA A 21 -6.46 -2.28 11.72
N PHE A 22 -5.33 -2.58 11.07
CA PHE A 22 -4.97 -3.97 10.76
C PHE A 22 -4.74 -4.75 12.06
N CYS A 23 -3.97 -4.20 12.99
CA CYS A 23 -3.59 -4.84 14.25
C CYS A 23 -4.74 -5.05 15.23
N ALA A 24 -5.77 -4.20 15.21
CA ALA A 24 -7.01 -4.39 15.97
C ALA A 24 -7.68 -5.76 15.72
N THR A 25 -7.43 -6.39 14.55
CA THR A 25 -7.93 -7.74 14.22
C THR A 25 -6.84 -8.80 14.05
N ASN A 26 -5.57 -8.41 14.11
CA ASN A 26 -4.41 -9.27 13.83
C ASN A 26 -3.39 -9.28 14.98
N GLN A 27 -3.86 -9.07 16.21
CA GLN A 27 -3.07 -8.92 17.45
C GLN A 27 -1.98 -9.98 17.69
N LYS A 28 -2.10 -11.18 17.12
CA LYS A 28 -1.11 -12.27 17.27
C LYS A 28 0.09 -12.14 16.33
N LYS A 29 -0.01 -11.33 15.27
CA LYS A 29 1.07 -11.09 14.32
C LYS A 29 2.23 -10.36 15.01
N ALA A 30 3.45 -10.60 14.54
CA ALA A 30 4.66 -10.12 15.23
C ALA A 30 4.72 -8.59 15.24
N GLU A 31 4.46 -7.99 14.08
CA GLU A 31 4.29 -6.57 13.85
C GLU A 31 3.30 -5.93 14.81
N CYS A 32 2.14 -6.55 15.03
CA CYS A 32 1.12 -6.02 15.91
C CYS A 32 1.49 -6.12 17.39
N ARG A 33 2.13 -7.21 17.82
CA ARG A 33 2.60 -7.33 19.22
C ARG A 33 3.74 -6.36 19.54
N ASN A 34 4.51 -6.00 18.52
CA ASN A 34 5.66 -5.09 18.65
C ASN A 34 5.29 -3.63 18.36
N GLN A 35 4.06 -3.35 17.92
CA GLN A 35 3.61 -2.00 17.63
C GLN A 35 3.45 -1.20 18.95
N SER A 36 3.97 0.02 18.95
CA SER A 36 3.76 1.01 20.00
C SER A 36 3.35 2.35 19.38
N SER A 37 2.99 3.33 20.21
CA SER A 37 2.70 4.70 19.74
C SER A 37 3.88 5.38 19.05
N ASP A 38 5.11 4.91 19.30
CA ASP A 38 6.34 5.47 18.73
C ASP A 38 6.76 4.76 17.44
N SER A 39 6.09 3.66 17.07
CA SER A 39 6.38 2.95 15.83
C SER A 39 6.05 3.81 14.61
N HIS A 40 6.81 3.63 13.51
CA HIS A 40 6.61 4.43 12.29
C HIS A 40 5.19 4.28 11.74
N ASP A 41 4.68 3.06 11.73
CA ASP A 41 3.34 2.63 11.30
C ASP A 41 2.20 3.07 12.23
N ALA A 42 2.49 3.64 13.41
CA ALA A 42 1.46 4.21 14.29
C ALA A 42 0.86 5.52 13.76
N THR A 43 1.60 6.23 12.89
CA THR A 43 1.22 7.55 12.36
C THR A 43 1.41 7.69 10.84
N ASN A 44 1.84 6.61 10.18
CA ASN A 44 2.11 6.58 8.74
C ASN A 44 1.40 5.37 8.13
N PHE A 45 1.10 5.45 6.82
CA PHE A 45 0.63 4.29 6.09
C PHE A 45 1.76 3.27 5.93
N SER A 46 1.42 2.00 6.12
CA SER A 46 2.31 0.87 5.86
C SER A 46 2.13 0.34 4.45
N LEU A 47 3.22 -0.04 3.81
CA LEU A 47 3.18 -0.73 2.53
C LEU A 47 2.62 -2.13 2.75
N HIS A 48 1.45 -2.41 2.18
CA HIS A 48 0.95 -3.77 2.03
C HIS A 48 1.57 -4.38 0.78
N GLY A 49 1.48 -3.71 -0.37
CA GLY A 49 2.05 -4.23 -1.61
C GLY A 49 1.90 -3.33 -2.84
N LEU A 50 2.54 -3.74 -3.94
CA LEU A 50 2.46 -3.10 -5.25
C LEU A 50 2.03 -4.13 -6.30
N TRP A 51 0.74 -4.15 -6.64
CA TRP A 51 0.15 -5.29 -7.34
C TRP A 51 -0.04 -5.00 -8.83
N PRO A 52 0.57 -5.78 -9.73
CA PRO A 52 0.22 -5.75 -11.14
C PRO A 52 -1.23 -6.19 -11.34
N MET A 53 -2.01 -5.39 -12.05
CA MET A 53 -3.45 -5.65 -12.24
C MET A 53 -3.67 -6.98 -12.97
N ARG A 54 -4.47 -7.85 -12.33
CA ARG A 54 -4.93 -9.15 -12.89
C ARG A 54 -3.80 -10.13 -13.21
N GLN A 55 -2.65 -9.99 -12.58
CA GLN A 55 -1.52 -10.90 -12.72
C GLN A 55 -1.08 -11.34 -11.32
N GLU A 56 -1.03 -12.64 -11.10
CA GLU A 56 -0.55 -13.23 -9.86
C GLU A 56 0.27 -14.49 -10.16
N TYR A 57 1.29 -14.77 -9.35
CA TYR A 57 2.11 -15.98 -9.40
C TYR A 57 2.75 -16.27 -10.77
N CYS A 58 3.39 -15.27 -11.38
CA CYS A 58 4.05 -15.42 -12.67
C CYS A 58 5.36 -16.22 -12.53
N ASP A 59 5.50 -17.29 -13.31
CA ASP A 59 6.66 -18.19 -13.28
C ASP A 59 6.95 -18.81 -11.89
N VAL A 60 5.91 -18.98 -11.07
CA VAL A 60 5.98 -19.63 -9.75
C VAL A 60 5.49 -21.08 -9.84
N SER A 61 6.17 -22.02 -9.18
CA SER A 61 5.75 -23.43 -9.10
C SER A 61 4.48 -23.62 -8.26
N GLU A 62 3.68 -24.65 -8.55
CA GLU A 62 2.45 -24.92 -7.79
C GLU A 62 2.72 -25.18 -6.29
N ASP A 63 3.81 -25.87 -5.96
CA ASP A 63 4.21 -26.09 -4.56
C ASP A 63 4.43 -24.78 -3.80
N LEU A 64 5.08 -23.79 -4.43
CA LEU A 64 5.27 -22.47 -3.85
C LEU A 64 3.96 -21.69 -3.74
N LYS A 65 3.06 -21.79 -4.74
CA LYS A 65 1.71 -21.20 -4.64
C LYS A 65 0.90 -21.81 -3.50
N GLN A 66 1.04 -23.12 -3.26
CA GLN A 66 0.36 -23.79 -2.16
C GLN A 66 0.94 -23.38 -0.80
N ALA A 67 2.27 -23.33 -0.69
CA ALA A 67 2.94 -22.83 0.51
C ALA A 67 2.53 -21.40 0.82
N ASP A 68 2.44 -20.53 -0.19
CA ASP A 68 2.03 -19.13 -0.03
C ASP A 68 0.62 -18.99 0.56
N ARG A 69 -0.32 -19.83 0.12
CA ARG A 69 -1.70 -19.85 0.59
C ARG A 69 -1.85 -20.32 2.05
N SER A 70 -0.84 -20.99 2.62
CA SER A 70 -0.86 -21.44 4.03
C SER A 70 -0.78 -20.30 5.05
N SER A 71 -0.39 -19.10 4.61
CA SER A 71 -0.22 -17.90 5.44
C SER A 71 0.89 -17.98 6.51
N ASP A 72 1.76 -19.01 6.47
CA ASP A 72 3.04 -19.04 7.19
C ASP A 72 4.18 -18.61 6.27
N TRP A 73 4.23 -17.31 5.99
CA TRP A 73 5.09 -16.78 4.93
C TRP A 73 6.59 -16.82 5.28
N LYS A 74 6.97 -17.08 6.54
CA LYS A 74 8.38 -17.27 6.91
C LYS A 74 8.99 -18.54 6.33
N ASP A 75 8.15 -19.51 5.97
CA ASP A 75 8.57 -20.76 5.34
C ASP A 75 8.77 -20.63 3.82
N LEU A 76 8.27 -19.54 3.21
CA LEU A 76 8.54 -19.23 1.81
C LEU A 76 10.02 -18.87 1.60
N PRO A 77 10.58 -19.02 0.40
CA PRO A 77 11.94 -18.56 0.11
C PRO A 77 12.18 -17.11 0.52
N ALA A 78 13.33 -16.84 1.15
CA ALA A 78 13.71 -15.48 1.52
C ALA A 78 13.92 -14.61 0.28
N VAL A 79 13.41 -13.37 0.32
CA VAL A 79 13.61 -12.39 -0.73
C VAL A 79 15.04 -11.86 -0.66
N GLN A 80 15.76 -11.88 -1.78
CA GLN A 80 17.11 -11.34 -1.87
C GLN A 80 17.06 -9.83 -2.09
N LEU A 81 17.44 -9.07 -1.05
CA LEU A 81 17.46 -7.60 -1.03
C LEU A 81 18.85 -7.10 -0.64
N SER A 82 19.27 -5.98 -1.23
CA SER A 82 20.36 -5.18 -0.72
C SER A 82 20.04 -4.67 0.68
N GLN A 83 21.07 -4.38 1.47
CA GLN A 83 20.89 -3.92 2.84
C GLN A 83 20.07 -2.62 2.90
N ASP A 84 20.31 -1.70 1.97
CA ASP A 84 19.61 -0.41 1.92
C ASP A 84 18.11 -0.58 1.62
N VAL A 85 17.77 -1.43 0.64
CA VAL A 85 16.36 -1.72 0.31
C VAL A 85 15.69 -2.45 1.46
N LYS A 86 16.37 -3.43 2.08
CA LYS A 86 15.85 -4.13 3.25
C LYS A 86 15.56 -3.18 4.40
N THR A 87 16.48 -2.29 4.75
CA THR A 87 16.29 -1.32 5.84
C THR A 87 15.13 -0.36 5.56
N LYS A 88 14.99 0.12 4.31
CA LYS A 88 13.85 0.96 3.91
C LYS A 88 12.53 0.19 3.99
N LEU A 89 12.51 -1.04 3.48
CA LEU A 89 11.34 -1.90 3.45
C LEU A 89 10.88 -2.24 4.86
N ASP A 90 11.77 -2.71 5.73
CA ASP A 90 11.44 -3.06 7.13
C ASP A 90 10.85 -1.88 7.91
N LYS A 91 11.22 -0.63 7.55
CA LYS A 91 10.64 0.57 8.15
C LYS A 91 9.19 0.82 7.72
N VAL A 92 8.87 0.61 6.44
CA VAL A 92 7.56 0.97 5.86
C VAL A 92 6.60 -0.20 5.70
N MET A 93 7.08 -1.45 5.79
CA MET A 93 6.32 -2.69 5.73
C MET A 93 6.56 -3.46 7.04
N PRO A 94 5.87 -3.13 8.13
CA PRO A 94 6.06 -3.82 9.42
C PRO A 94 5.78 -5.32 9.31
N GLY A 95 4.92 -5.74 8.36
CA GLY A 95 4.66 -7.13 8.01
C GLY A 95 5.89 -7.95 7.56
N THR A 96 7.06 -7.34 7.30
CA THR A 96 8.29 -8.14 7.11
C THR A 96 8.66 -8.96 8.35
N GLN A 97 8.19 -8.54 9.53
CA GLN A 97 8.31 -9.30 10.78
C GLN A 97 7.56 -10.63 10.74
N SER A 98 6.54 -10.76 9.89
CA SER A 98 5.75 -11.97 9.65
C SER A 98 5.94 -12.59 8.25
N GLY A 99 6.89 -12.09 7.46
CA GLY A 99 7.22 -12.62 6.13
C GLY A 99 6.34 -12.09 4.99
N LEU A 100 5.61 -10.98 5.19
CA LEU A 100 4.74 -10.39 4.17
C LEU A 100 5.49 -10.11 2.85
N GLU A 101 6.75 -9.68 2.91
CA GLU A 101 7.54 -9.40 1.71
C GLU A 101 7.72 -10.65 0.83
N ARG A 102 7.73 -11.84 1.42
CA ARG A 102 7.84 -13.10 0.67
C ARG A 102 6.56 -13.40 -0.08
N HIS A 103 5.42 -13.20 0.57
CA HIS A 103 4.10 -13.31 -0.06
C HIS A 103 3.96 -12.32 -1.22
N GLU A 104 4.22 -11.04 -0.94
CA GLU A 104 4.10 -9.97 -1.92
C GLU A 104 5.03 -10.17 -3.12
N TRP A 105 6.23 -10.69 -2.89
CA TRP A 105 7.13 -11.05 -3.97
C TRP A 105 6.58 -12.20 -4.83
N ILE A 106 6.26 -13.34 -4.21
CA ILE A 106 5.85 -14.55 -4.92
C ILE A 106 4.55 -14.32 -5.67
N LYS A 107 3.57 -13.70 -5.03
CA LYS A 107 2.25 -13.49 -5.60
C LYS A 107 2.22 -12.35 -6.61
N HIS A 108 2.95 -11.25 -6.37
CA HIS A 108 2.80 -10.03 -7.19
C HIS A 108 4.11 -9.58 -7.86
N GLY A 109 5.21 -9.54 -7.11
CA GLY A 109 6.51 -9.05 -7.61
C GLY A 109 7.06 -9.84 -8.80
N THR A 110 6.90 -11.17 -8.81
CA THR A 110 7.34 -12.06 -9.90
C THR A 110 6.75 -11.69 -11.27
N CYS A 111 5.58 -11.04 -11.30
CA CYS A 111 4.92 -10.61 -12.54
C CYS A 111 5.51 -9.32 -13.15
N THR A 112 6.47 -8.67 -12.49
CA THR A 112 7.02 -7.37 -12.94
C THR A 112 8.25 -7.50 -13.84
N LYS A 113 8.87 -8.69 -13.91
CA LYS A 113 10.19 -8.93 -14.55
C LYS A 113 11.36 -8.14 -13.95
N LEU A 114 11.15 -7.42 -12.85
CA LEU A 114 12.21 -6.78 -12.08
C LEU A 114 12.94 -7.80 -11.20
N SER A 115 14.11 -7.42 -10.68
CA SER A 115 14.63 -8.08 -9.48
C SER A 115 13.76 -7.73 -8.26
N ALA A 116 13.78 -8.57 -7.23
CA ALA A 116 13.06 -8.27 -6.00
C ALA A 116 13.57 -6.98 -5.33
N ASP A 117 14.88 -6.73 -5.38
CA ASP A 117 15.50 -5.51 -4.89
C ASP A 117 14.92 -4.26 -5.57
N GLN A 118 14.81 -4.25 -6.90
CA GLN A 118 14.22 -3.14 -7.66
C GLN A 118 12.72 -2.98 -7.35
N TYR A 119 11.97 -4.08 -7.31
CA TYR A 119 10.54 -4.06 -7.02
C TYR A 119 10.25 -3.44 -5.64
N PHE A 120 10.96 -3.87 -4.60
CA PHE A 120 10.76 -3.34 -3.25
C PHE A 120 11.36 -1.95 -3.07
N ALA A 121 12.43 -1.59 -3.77
CA ALA A 121 12.93 -0.22 -3.79
C ALA A 121 11.86 0.76 -4.32
N ILE A 122 11.20 0.39 -5.42
CA ILE A 122 10.11 1.17 -6.02
C ILE A 122 8.92 1.23 -5.06
N ALA A 123 8.45 0.09 -4.56
CA ALA A 123 7.27 0.04 -3.68
C ALA A 123 7.48 0.86 -2.38
N ALA A 124 8.66 0.75 -1.77
CA ALA A 124 9.04 1.53 -0.60
C ALA A 124 9.16 3.03 -0.91
N GLY A 125 9.62 3.40 -2.11
CA GLY A 125 9.63 4.79 -2.58
C GLY A 125 8.22 5.37 -2.69
N LEU A 126 7.30 4.65 -3.33
CA LEU A 126 5.93 5.10 -3.55
C LEU A 126 5.15 5.30 -2.24
N ILE A 127 5.28 4.38 -1.27
CA ILE A 127 4.63 4.58 0.04
C ILE A 127 5.27 5.75 0.81
N THR A 128 6.58 6.00 0.62
CA THR A 128 7.26 7.16 1.22
C THR A 128 6.70 8.47 0.66
N GLU A 129 6.45 8.54 -0.64
CA GLU A 129 5.79 9.70 -1.26
C GLU A 129 4.35 9.90 -0.74
N LEU A 130 3.58 8.82 -0.54
CA LEU A 130 2.26 8.91 0.10
C LEU A 130 2.38 9.47 1.53
N ASN A 131 3.36 8.99 2.31
CA ASN A 131 3.59 9.45 3.67
C ASN A 131 4.14 10.89 3.75
N ALA A 132 4.71 11.41 2.67
CA ALA A 132 5.12 12.82 2.56
C ALA A 132 3.98 13.77 2.14
N SER A 133 2.75 13.27 2.00
CA SER A 133 1.61 14.03 1.46
C SER A 133 0.61 14.53 2.52
N ALA A 134 -0.31 15.40 2.11
CA ALA A 134 -1.42 15.86 2.96
C ALA A 134 -2.36 14.71 3.37
N VAL A 135 -2.35 13.57 2.66
CA VAL A 135 -3.15 12.39 3.01
C VAL A 135 -2.68 11.80 4.35
N ARG A 136 -1.37 11.61 4.53
CA ARG A 136 -0.82 11.12 5.81
C ARG A 136 -1.02 12.12 6.92
N GLU A 137 -0.86 13.41 6.65
CA GLU A 137 -1.11 14.47 7.63
C GLU A 137 -2.56 14.47 8.12
N LEU A 138 -3.52 14.32 7.20
CA LEU A 138 -4.94 14.21 7.53
C LEU A 138 -5.21 13.02 8.47
N PHE A 139 -4.66 11.84 8.16
CA PHE A 139 -4.84 10.65 9.00
C PHE A 139 -4.20 10.85 10.37
N ALA A 140 -2.95 11.31 10.43
CA ALA A 140 -2.23 11.52 11.69
C ALA A 140 -2.93 12.54 12.62
N GLN A 141 -3.52 13.60 12.09
CA GLN A 141 -4.26 14.60 12.87
C GLN A 141 -5.64 14.11 13.37
N ASN A 142 -6.13 13.01 12.80
CA ASN A 142 -7.46 12.47 13.07
C ASN A 142 -7.42 11.07 13.70
N ILE A 143 -6.27 10.64 14.23
CA ILE A 143 -6.17 9.43 15.05
C ILE A 143 -7.21 9.47 16.18
N GLY A 144 -7.97 8.38 16.33
CA GLY A 144 -9.08 8.22 17.27
C GLY A 144 -10.38 8.90 16.84
N LYS A 145 -10.40 9.59 15.68
CA LYS A 145 -11.57 10.28 15.14
C LYS A 145 -12.03 9.61 13.85
N GLU A 146 -13.24 9.96 13.44
CA GLU A 146 -13.79 9.52 12.17
C GLU A 146 -13.41 10.47 11.03
N LEU A 147 -13.05 9.91 9.88
CA LEU A 147 -12.87 10.62 8.62
C LEU A 147 -13.91 10.15 7.62
N ASP A 148 -14.45 11.11 6.85
CA ASP A 148 -15.30 10.83 5.71
C ASP A 148 -14.51 10.75 4.40
N ALA A 149 -15.15 10.17 3.39
CA ALA A 149 -14.59 10.03 2.06
C ALA A 149 -14.26 11.38 1.42
N GLU A 150 -15.03 12.44 1.68
CA GLU A 150 -14.82 13.76 1.06
C GLU A 150 -13.50 14.39 1.52
N SER A 151 -13.22 14.35 2.82
CA SER A 151 -11.96 14.84 3.39
C SER A 151 -10.74 14.12 2.80
N ILE A 152 -10.84 12.78 2.68
CA ILE A 152 -9.75 11.97 2.12
C ILE A 152 -9.58 12.27 0.62
N LYS A 153 -10.67 12.37 -0.14
CA LYS A 153 -10.63 12.76 -1.56
C LYS A 153 -9.97 14.12 -1.75
N ALA A 154 -10.32 15.11 -0.95
CA ALA A 154 -9.73 16.44 -1.00
C ALA A 154 -8.21 16.41 -0.72
N ALA A 155 -7.76 15.63 0.25
CA ALA A 155 -6.33 15.47 0.55
C ALA A 155 -5.55 14.83 -0.61
N PHE A 156 -6.16 13.88 -1.33
CA PHE A 156 -5.57 13.30 -2.55
C PHE A 156 -5.44 14.33 -3.67
N ASP A 157 -6.49 15.11 -3.95
CA ASP A 157 -6.43 16.14 -4.97
C ASP A 157 -5.40 17.23 -4.63
N GLN A 158 -5.32 17.63 -3.36
CA GLN A 158 -4.32 18.59 -2.88
C GLN A 158 -2.88 18.09 -3.12
N SER A 159 -2.62 16.81 -2.88
CA SER A 159 -1.26 16.25 -2.90
C SER A 159 -0.81 15.77 -4.27
N PHE A 160 -1.75 15.27 -5.07
CA PHE A 160 -1.45 14.55 -6.31
C PHE A 160 -2.14 15.15 -7.55
N GLY A 161 -2.74 16.34 -7.38
CA GLY A 161 -3.40 17.12 -8.43
C GLY A 161 -4.89 16.80 -8.56
N GLU A 162 -5.64 17.75 -9.12
CA GLU A 162 -7.08 17.64 -9.35
C GLU A 162 -7.44 16.32 -10.06
N GLY A 163 -8.46 15.61 -9.55
CA GLY A 163 -8.94 14.35 -10.11
C GLY A 163 -8.19 13.10 -9.61
N ALA A 164 -7.12 13.24 -8.83
CA ALA A 164 -6.45 12.14 -8.17
C ALA A 164 -7.41 11.34 -7.26
N ASN A 165 -8.38 12.02 -6.65
CA ASN A 165 -9.41 11.41 -5.80
C ASN A 165 -10.17 10.26 -6.49
N ALA A 166 -10.29 10.30 -7.82
CA ALA A 166 -11.05 9.32 -8.58
C ALA A 166 -10.24 8.02 -8.84
N ARG A 167 -8.99 7.95 -8.37
CA ARG A 167 -8.06 6.83 -8.57
C ARG A 167 -7.88 5.98 -7.33
N ILE A 168 -8.58 6.31 -6.25
CA ILE A 168 -8.36 5.69 -4.95
C ILE A 168 -9.62 5.01 -4.43
N LYS A 169 -9.40 3.96 -3.66
CA LYS A 169 -10.44 3.22 -2.97
C LYS A 169 -10.04 3.04 -1.50
N MET A 170 -10.95 3.40 -0.61
CA MET A 170 -10.88 3.19 0.82
C MET A 170 -11.60 1.89 1.20
N SER A 171 -10.91 1.09 2.00
CA SER A 171 -11.43 -0.11 2.63
C SER A 171 -11.58 0.13 4.13
N CYS A 172 -12.69 -0.33 4.68
CA CYS A 172 -12.95 -0.31 6.12
C CYS A 172 -13.18 -1.72 6.64
N ARG A 173 -12.83 -1.95 7.90
CA ARG A 173 -13.12 -3.18 8.65
C ARG A 173 -13.98 -2.86 9.87
N ARG A 174 -14.73 -3.85 10.35
CA ARG A 174 -15.50 -3.72 11.60
C ARG A 174 -14.80 -4.45 12.73
N VAL A 175 -14.60 -3.77 13.84
CA VAL A 175 -14.10 -4.32 15.10
C VAL A 175 -15.14 -4.02 16.17
N GLY A 176 -15.89 -5.04 16.57
CA GLY A 176 -17.13 -4.86 17.33
C GLY A 176 -18.10 -3.94 16.55
N ASN A 177 -18.48 -2.82 17.17
CA ASN A 177 -19.38 -1.83 16.59
C ASN A 177 -18.64 -0.69 15.85
N VAL A 178 -17.31 -0.65 15.92
CA VAL A 178 -16.51 0.41 15.31
C VAL A 178 -16.16 0.02 13.87
N ARG A 179 -16.42 0.91 12.92
CA ARG A 179 -15.94 0.81 11.54
C ARG A 179 -14.63 1.59 11.44
N MET A 180 -13.52 0.89 11.24
CA MET A 180 -12.18 1.49 11.14
C MET A 180 -11.73 1.51 9.68
N ILE A 181 -11.03 2.57 9.27
CA ILE A 181 -10.36 2.65 7.97
C ILE A 181 -9.13 1.75 8.05
N SER A 182 -9.06 0.72 7.21
CA SER A 182 -8.00 -0.29 7.28
C SER A 182 -6.97 -0.16 6.16
N GLU A 183 -7.37 0.33 4.99
CA GLU A 183 -6.50 0.35 3.81
C GLU A 183 -6.97 1.38 2.79
N LEU A 184 -6.01 1.99 2.10
CA LEU A 184 -6.20 2.73 0.86
C LEU A 184 -5.53 1.95 -0.28
N THR A 185 -6.26 1.74 -1.37
CA THR A 185 -5.73 1.21 -2.63
C THR A 185 -5.73 2.30 -3.68
N ILE A 186 -4.60 2.50 -4.33
CA ILE A 186 -4.34 3.63 -5.24
C ILE A 186 -3.98 3.06 -6.61
N GLY A 187 -4.76 3.40 -7.63
CA GLY A 187 -4.48 3.01 -9.00
C GLY A 187 -3.30 3.77 -9.57
N LEU A 188 -2.39 3.06 -10.24
CA LEU A 188 -1.19 3.59 -10.88
C LEU A 188 -1.11 3.14 -12.35
N SER A 189 -0.47 3.95 -13.19
CA SER A 189 -0.15 3.60 -14.59
C SER A 189 0.95 2.54 -14.70
N GLU A 190 1.22 2.07 -15.92
CA GLU A 190 2.26 1.05 -16.18
C GLU A 190 3.68 1.50 -15.84
N ASP A 191 3.91 2.81 -15.87
CA ASP A 191 5.21 3.41 -15.51
C ASP A 191 5.62 3.08 -14.07
N ALA A 192 4.69 2.60 -13.21
CA ALA A 192 4.93 2.30 -11.80
C ALA A 192 6.14 1.38 -11.55
N ILE A 193 6.52 0.53 -12.50
CA ILE A 193 7.69 -0.36 -12.41
C ILE A 193 8.84 0.00 -13.36
N ASP A 194 8.80 1.17 -14.00
CA ASP A 194 9.87 1.65 -14.87
C ASP A 194 11.15 1.93 -14.05
N PRO A 195 12.22 1.11 -14.20
CA PRO A 195 13.44 1.23 -13.40
C PRO A 195 14.34 2.38 -13.87
N GLN A 196 14.04 3.04 -15.00
CA GLN A 196 14.88 4.10 -15.56
C GLN A 196 14.45 5.50 -15.13
N GLN A 197 13.37 5.62 -14.35
CA GLN A 197 13.00 6.93 -13.83
C GLN A 197 13.91 7.29 -12.65
N GLY A 198 14.52 8.47 -12.73
CA GLY A 198 15.41 9.00 -11.70
C GLY A 198 14.70 9.21 -10.36
N ASN A 199 15.42 9.76 -9.39
CA ASN A 199 14.98 9.87 -7.99
C ASN A 199 13.86 10.93 -7.73
N GLU A 200 13.21 11.44 -8.77
CA GLU A 200 12.17 12.47 -8.62
C GLU A 200 10.83 11.85 -8.16
N PRO A 201 10.07 12.52 -7.26
CA PRO A 201 8.74 12.07 -6.86
C PRO A 201 7.82 11.88 -8.07
N ARG A 202 7.16 10.73 -8.14
CA ARG A 202 6.40 10.30 -9.32
C ARG A 202 5.02 9.74 -9.02
N LEU A 203 4.65 9.55 -7.75
CA LEU A 203 3.35 9.05 -7.34
C LEU A 203 2.20 9.88 -7.94
N ALA A 204 2.33 11.22 -7.95
CA ALA A 204 1.35 12.11 -8.56
C ALA A 204 1.13 11.81 -10.06
N LYS A 205 2.22 11.71 -10.83
CA LYS A 205 2.17 11.39 -12.28
C LYS A 205 1.53 10.02 -12.53
N LEU A 206 1.89 9.02 -11.72
CA LEU A 206 1.38 7.66 -11.83
C LEU A 206 -0.13 7.59 -11.55
N ILE A 207 -0.59 8.30 -10.52
CA ILE A 207 -2.02 8.42 -10.17
C ILE A 207 -2.79 9.09 -11.31
N GLN A 208 -2.30 10.24 -11.78
CA GLN A 208 -2.99 11.01 -12.83
C GLN A 208 -3.16 10.22 -14.14
N SER A 209 -2.22 9.32 -14.42
CA SER A 209 -2.23 8.46 -15.61
C SER A 209 -3.03 7.16 -15.43
N ALA A 210 -3.51 6.86 -14.22
CA ALA A 210 -4.31 5.68 -13.93
C ALA A 210 -5.78 5.85 -14.32
N GLY A 211 -6.55 4.75 -14.28
CA GLY A 211 -7.98 4.75 -14.54
C GLY A 211 -8.81 5.01 -13.29
N SER A 212 -10.04 5.48 -13.48
CA SER A 212 -10.96 5.75 -12.38
C SER A 212 -11.43 4.47 -11.67
N THR A 213 -11.69 4.57 -10.37
CA THR A 213 -12.26 3.51 -9.55
C THR A 213 -13.40 4.04 -8.67
N SER A 214 -14.19 3.14 -8.09
CA SER A 214 -15.15 3.48 -7.04
C SER A 214 -14.45 3.55 -5.68
N PHE A 215 -14.78 4.55 -4.87
CA PHE A 215 -14.10 4.82 -3.61
C PHE A 215 -14.31 3.75 -2.52
N GLY A 216 -15.40 2.98 -2.53
CA GLY A 216 -15.62 1.94 -1.52
C GLY A 216 -16.31 2.45 -0.25
N CYS A 217 -15.61 2.43 0.89
CA CYS A 217 -16.12 2.87 2.19
C CYS A 217 -16.41 4.39 2.21
N ASP A 218 -17.45 4.84 2.90
CA ASP A 218 -17.88 6.25 2.93
C ASP A 218 -17.33 7.03 4.13
N ARG A 219 -17.12 6.36 5.27
CA ARG A 219 -16.55 6.92 6.50
C ARG A 219 -15.99 5.84 7.41
N GLY A 220 -15.02 6.18 8.24
CA GLY A 220 -14.52 5.28 9.28
C GLY A 220 -13.54 5.95 10.24
N VAL A 221 -13.30 5.28 11.38
CA VAL A 221 -12.34 5.72 12.40
C VAL A 221 -10.91 5.49 11.93
N VAL A 222 -10.05 6.48 12.10
CA VAL A 222 -8.60 6.32 12.00
C VAL A 222 -8.11 5.76 13.32
N ASP A 223 -7.80 4.46 13.36
CA ASP A 223 -7.52 3.77 14.61
C ASP A 223 -6.16 4.19 15.21
N ALA A 224 -6.04 4.16 16.53
CA ALA A 224 -4.80 4.47 17.23
C ALA A 224 -3.98 3.19 17.47
N ALA A 225 -2.65 3.30 17.52
CA ALA A 225 -1.81 2.17 17.91
C ALA A 225 -2.14 1.73 19.34
N GLY A 226 -2.15 0.41 19.56
CA GLY A 226 -2.61 -0.22 20.79
C GLY A 226 -4.05 -0.71 20.69
N PHE A 227 -4.30 -1.91 21.19
CA PHE A 227 -5.58 -2.64 21.07
C PHE A 227 -6.00 -3.26 22.40
#